data_AF-A0A970MXY5-F1
#
_entry.id   AF-A0A970MXY5-F1
#
_cell.length_a   1.000
_cell.length_b   1.000
_cell.length_c   1.000
_cell.angle_alpha   90.00
_cell.angle_beta   90.00
_cell.angle_gamma   90.00
#
_symmetry.space_group_name_H-M   'P 1'
#
loop_
_entity.id
_entity.type
_entity.pdbx_description
1 polymer ?
#
loop_
_entity_poly.entity_id
_entity_poly.type
_entity_poly.pdbx_seq_one_letter_code
_entity_poly.pdbx_strand_id
1 'polypeptide(L)'
;MKLNGTFSLQQEQLDAERQQAIIRLLLTVVTAIVLLKFYTSQVIPGYEVRSTSPLPTAPPDVLPKLALPDVIAIIALFSVYSLGMWVAVRFFPRVLRITNILSSFIEILLITYLLSTAGWTGIPFYLWYIFYVVTVATRYGSLRSILALGASVVSFALIAGAPQNTASDLVPVLGFMGFLLVLALMFGQISEKQLNYRASLAVVNEFRAELAGMITPKDIIDHLLLSVGKLLNVEQTFFLPARRGSDGSEAPGLRSAGANSALMATFREGGGEWNVEQILEQERPLVSNSLSVYHPLPKGIASRLGLRNLAAAPLIVRGAPVGGVYAANGREKRLN
;
A
#
# COMPACT_ATOMS: atom_id res chain seq x y z
N MET A 1 29.13 8.51 7.14
CA MET A 1 28.41 7.39 6.49
C MET A 1 27.01 7.86 6.14
N LYS A 2 26.74 8.08 4.85
CA LYS A 2 25.42 8.39 4.28
C LYS A 2 25.32 7.59 2.98
N LEU A 3 24.12 7.09 2.65
CA LEU A 3 23.68 6.58 1.32
C LEU A 3 23.75 5.07 1.03
N ASN A 4 23.30 4.18 1.93
CA ASN A 4 22.95 2.81 1.52
C ASN A 4 21.44 2.51 1.51
N GLY A 5 20.60 3.29 2.22
CA GLY A 5 19.14 3.06 2.28
C GLY A 5 18.37 3.43 1.00
N THR A 6 18.87 4.37 0.18
CA THR A 6 18.20 4.75 -1.07
C THR A 6 18.35 3.70 -2.18
N PHE A 7 19.41 2.89 -2.12
CA PHE A 7 19.68 1.85 -3.11
C PHE A 7 18.74 0.64 -2.95
N SER A 8 18.34 0.28 -1.73
CA SER A 8 17.42 -0.84 -1.50
C SER A 8 16.01 -0.56 -2.04
N LEU A 9 15.46 0.63 -1.76
CA LEU A 9 14.12 1.01 -2.23
C LEU A 9 14.05 1.14 -3.76
N GLN A 10 15.09 1.67 -4.41
CA GLN A 10 15.13 1.74 -5.88
C GLN A 10 15.20 0.35 -6.51
N GLN A 11 15.97 -0.56 -5.91
CA GLN A 11 16.11 -1.93 -6.40
C GLN A 11 14.80 -2.72 -6.23
N GLU A 12 14.12 -2.59 -5.09
CA GLU A 12 12.81 -3.22 -4.87
C GLU A 12 11.75 -2.69 -5.83
N GLN A 13 11.74 -1.38 -6.11
CA GLN A 13 10.86 -0.79 -7.12
C GLN A 13 11.15 -1.36 -8.50
N LEU A 14 12.42 -1.47 -8.88
CA LEU A 14 12.84 -2.04 -10.15
C LEU A 14 12.38 -3.50 -10.31
N ASP A 15 12.50 -4.30 -9.26
CA ASP A 15 12.11 -5.71 -9.29
C ASP A 15 10.59 -5.88 -9.34
N ALA A 16 9.83 -5.02 -8.64
CA ALA A 16 8.37 -4.97 -8.78
C ALA A 16 7.95 -4.60 -10.21
N GLU A 17 8.63 -3.63 -10.84
CA GLU A 17 8.36 -3.21 -12.22
C GLU A 17 8.68 -4.31 -13.24
N ARG A 18 9.76 -5.08 -13.01
CA ARG A 18 10.08 -6.25 -13.83
C ARG A 18 9.01 -7.32 -13.74
N GLN A 19 8.52 -7.62 -12.54
CA GLN A 19 7.43 -8.57 -12.33
C GLN A 19 6.16 -8.10 -13.05
N GLN A 20 5.81 -6.81 -12.93
CA GLN A 20 4.66 -6.23 -13.63
C GLN A 20 4.80 -6.31 -15.15
N ALA A 21 5.98 -6.04 -15.71
CA ALA A 21 6.24 -6.16 -17.14
C ALA A 21 6.07 -7.62 -17.64
N ILE A 22 6.49 -8.62 -16.86
CA ILE A 22 6.27 -10.04 -17.19
C ILE A 22 4.78 -10.38 -17.17
N ILE A 23 4.05 -9.91 -16.15
CA ILE A 23 2.60 -10.14 -16.05
C ILE A 23 1.87 -9.50 -17.23
N ARG A 24 2.27 -8.29 -17.68
CA ARG A 24 1.71 -7.63 -18.88
C ARG A 24 1.88 -8.47 -20.14
N LEU A 25 3.07 -9.03 -20.34
CA LEU A 25 3.34 -9.92 -21.47
C LEU A 25 2.46 -11.17 -21.42
N LEU A 26 2.37 -11.82 -20.27
CA LEU A 26 1.50 -13.00 -20.08
C LEU A 26 0.03 -12.66 -20.35
N LEU A 27 -0.45 -11.54 -19.82
CA LEU A 27 -1.82 -11.09 -20.01
C LEU A 27 -2.11 -10.79 -21.48
N THR A 28 -1.15 -10.20 -22.19
CA THR A 28 -1.25 -9.97 -23.64
C THR A 28 -1.39 -11.28 -24.41
N VAL A 29 -0.59 -12.29 -24.07
CA VAL A 29 -0.69 -13.63 -24.68
C VAL A 29 -2.05 -14.26 -24.41
N VAL A 30 -2.53 -14.22 -23.16
CA VAL A 30 -3.86 -14.74 -22.79
C VAL A 30 -4.96 -14.01 -23.56
N THR A 31 -4.89 -12.68 -23.67
CA THR A 31 -5.87 -11.89 -24.42
C THR A 31 -5.83 -12.19 -25.91
N ALA A 32 -4.66 -12.37 -26.50
CA ALA A 32 -4.54 -12.79 -27.89
C ALA A 32 -5.20 -14.16 -28.12
N ILE A 33 -4.94 -15.14 -27.24
CA ILE A 33 -5.56 -16.47 -27.31
C ILE A 33 -7.08 -16.37 -27.16
N VAL A 34 -7.58 -15.58 -26.20
CA VAL A 34 -9.03 -15.41 -25.97
C VAL A 34 -9.71 -14.73 -27.16
N LEU A 35 -9.12 -13.66 -27.70
CA LEU A 35 -9.64 -12.94 -28.86
C LEU A 35 -9.66 -13.82 -30.11
N LEU A 36 -8.58 -14.56 -30.37
CA LEU A 36 -8.50 -15.49 -31.49
C LEU A 36 -9.53 -16.62 -31.34
N LYS A 37 -9.62 -17.23 -30.15
CA LYS A 37 -10.61 -18.28 -29.87
C LYS A 37 -12.03 -17.76 -30.09
N PHE A 38 -12.34 -16.59 -29.56
CA PHE A 38 -13.64 -15.96 -29.71
C PHE A 38 -13.97 -15.67 -31.18
N TYR A 39 -13.05 -15.07 -31.91
CA TYR A 39 -13.20 -14.85 -33.36
C TYR A 39 -13.45 -16.17 -34.12
N THR A 40 -12.66 -17.21 -33.85
CA THR A 40 -12.87 -18.52 -34.51
C THR A 40 -14.22 -19.15 -34.17
N SER A 41 -14.74 -18.96 -32.95
CA SER A 41 -16.08 -19.43 -32.58
C SER A 41 -17.22 -18.64 -33.24
N GLN A 42 -16.97 -17.39 -33.67
CA GLN A 42 -17.95 -16.59 -34.41
C GLN A 42 -17.97 -16.90 -35.91
N VAL A 43 -16.85 -17.34 -36.49
CA VAL A 43 -16.68 -17.51 -37.93
C VAL A 43 -16.91 -18.95 -38.40
N ILE A 44 -16.73 -19.96 -37.52
CA ILE A 44 -16.91 -21.37 -37.88
C ILE A 44 -18.34 -21.83 -37.49
N PRO A 45 -19.26 -22.04 -38.45
CA PRO A 45 -20.58 -22.58 -38.16
C PRO A 45 -20.46 -24.00 -37.58
N GLY A 46 -21.02 -24.24 -36.40
CA GLY A 46 -21.01 -25.54 -35.70
C GLY A 46 -20.34 -25.54 -34.31
N TYR A 47 -19.75 -24.42 -33.89
CA TYR A 47 -19.13 -24.24 -32.56
C TYR A 47 -19.91 -23.25 -31.67
N GLU A 48 -21.24 -23.26 -31.75
CA GLU A 48 -22.09 -22.44 -30.88
C GLU A 48 -21.98 -22.93 -29.43
N VAL A 49 -21.13 -22.27 -28.66
CA VAL A 49 -21.16 -22.38 -27.21
C VAL A 49 -22.52 -21.84 -26.78
N ARG A 50 -23.39 -22.72 -26.27
CA ARG A 50 -24.64 -22.37 -25.59
C ARG A 50 -24.30 -21.38 -24.47
N SER A 51 -24.37 -20.09 -24.76
CA SER A 51 -24.10 -19.03 -23.79
C SER A 51 -25.26 -19.03 -22.81
N THR A 52 -25.04 -19.52 -21.59
CA THR A 52 -25.98 -19.41 -20.47
C THR A 52 -25.98 -18.01 -19.85
N SER A 53 -25.76 -16.98 -20.67
CA SER A 53 -25.80 -15.58 -20.21
C SER A 53 -27.28 -15.17 -20.00
N PRO A 54 -27.62 -14.51 -18.89
CA PRO A 54 -28.99 -14.11 -18.57
C PRO A 54 -29.44 -12.83 -19.31
N LEU A 55 -28.71 -12.33 -20.31
CA LEU A 55 -29.09 -11.14 -21.08
C LEU A 55 -29.96 -11.50 -22.30
N PRO A 56 -30.89 -10.62 -22.69
CA PRO A 56 -32.09 -10.98 -23.44
C PRO A 56 -31.81 -11.39 -24.89
N THR A 57 -32.67 -12.30 -25.33
CA THR A 57 -32.84 -12.87 -26.67
C THR A 57 -33.02 -11.80 -27.75
N ALA A 58 -31.92 -11.20 -28.23
CA ALA A 58 -31.87 -10.64 -29.57
C ALA A 58 -31.80 -11.78 -30.61
N PRO A 59 -32.34 -11.61 -31.82
CA PRO A 59 -32.19 -12.62 -32.87
C PRO A 59 -30.70 -12.94 -33.09
N PRO A 60 -30.33 -14.21 -33.33
CA PRO A 60 -28.94 -14.65 -33.45
C PRO A 60 -28.13 -13.93 -34.54
N ASP A 61 -28.79 -13.24 -35.47
CA ASP A 61 -28.18 -12.48 -36.56
C ASP A 61 -27.79 -11.03 -36.19
N VAL A 62 -28.10 -10.56 -34.97
CA VAL A 62 -27.94 -9.14 -34.58
C VAL A 62 -26.79 -8.91 -33.59
N LEU A 63 -26.13 -9.95 -33.10
CA LEU A 63 -24.97 -9.77 -32.23
C LEU A 63 -23.79 -9.19 -33.04
N PRO A 64 -23.19 -8.05 -32.61
CA PRO A 64 -22.08 -7.45 -33.32
C PRO A 64 -20.90 -8.43 -33.37
N LYS A 65 -20.54 -8.86 -34.58
CA LYS A 65 -19.38 -9.73 -34.84
C LYS A 65 -18.11 -8.90 -34.76
N LEU A 66 -17.11 -9.42 -34.06
CA LEU A 66 -15.82 -8.74 -33.94
C LEU A 66 -15.04 -8.96 -35.25
N ALA A 67 -14.69 -7.89 -35.95
CA ALA A 67 -14.00 -8.01 -37.23
C ALA A 67 -12.54 -8.47 -37.03
N LEU A 68 -12.03 -9.28 -37.95
CA LEU A 68 -10.63 -9.74 -37.91
C LEU A 68 -9.61 -8.59 -37.83
N PRO A 69 -9.77 -7.47 -38.57
CA PRO A 69 -8.86 -6.33 -38.47
C PRO A 69 -8.80 -5.77 -37.05
N ASP A 70 -9.93 -5.70 -36.35
CA ASP A 70 -9.99 -5.18 -34.98
C ASP A 70 -9.30 -6.13 -34.00
N VAL A 71 -9.50 -7.45 -34.15
CA VAL A 71 -8.79 -8.47 -33.36
C VAL A 71 -7.28 -8.34 -33.54
N ILE A 72 -6.81 -8.25 -34.78
CA ILE A 72 -5.38 -8.12 -35.08
C ILE A 72 -4.84 -6.79 -34.53
N ALA A 73 -5.57 -5.69 -34.70
CA ALA A 73 -5.18 -4.38 -34.20
C ALA A 73 -5.03 -4.38 -32.67
N ILE A 74 -6.01 -4.95 -31.95
CA ILE A 74 -5.95 -5.07 -30.49
C ILE A 74 -4.74 -5.91 -30.06
N ILE A 75 -4.54 -7.08 -30.66
CA ILE A 75 -3.40 -7.95 -30.35
C ILE A 75 -2.08 -7.22 -30.59
N ALA A 76 -1.95 -6.54 -31.74
CA ALA A 76 -0.75 -5.79 -32.08
C ALA A 76 -0.50 -4.64 -31.10
N LEU A 77 -1.51 -3.85 -30.78
CA LEU A 77 -1.43 -2.73 -29.83
C LEU A 77 -0.95 -3.19 -28.45
N PHE A 78 -1.58 -4.22 -27.88
CA PHE A 78 -1.18 -4.76 -26.57
C PHE A 78 0.21 -5.42 -26.61
N SER A 79 0.57 -6.08 -27.71
CA SER A 79 1.90 -6.70 -27.87
C SER A 79 3.01 -5.67 -27.97
N VAL A 80 2.83 -4.64 -28.79
CA VAL A 80 3.79 -3.53 -28.94
C VAL A 80 3.94 -2.78 -27.63
N TYR A 81 2.83 -2.48 -26.95
CA TYR A 81 2.84 -1.82 -25.65
C TYR A 81 3.57 -2.66 -24.58
N SER A 82 3.21 -3.93 -24.42
CA SER A 82 3.80 -4.80 -23.39
C SER A 82 5.29 -5.07 -23.63
N LEU A 83 5.68 -5.29 -24.89
CA LEU A 83 7.09 -5.44 -25.27
C LEU A 83 7.86 -4.14 -25.04
N GLY A 84 7.29 -2.99 -25.44
CA GLY A 84 7.88 -1.67 -25.22
C GLY A 84 8.11 -1.39 -23.74
N MET A 85 7.14 -1.71 -22.88
CA MET A 85 7.30 -1.58 -21.42
C MET A 85 8.35 -2.52 -20.86
N TRP A 86 8.41 -3.77 -21.32
CA TRP A 86 9.45 -4.71 -20.89
C TRP A 86 10.85 -4.23 -21.28
N VAL A 87 11.03 -3.74 -22.51
CA VAL A 87 12.29 -3.15 -22.99
C VAL A 87 12.64 -1.91 -22.16
N ALA A 88 11.67 -1.01 -21.91
CA ALA A 88 11.88 0.20 -21.12
C ALA A 88 12.36 -0.11 -19.70
N VAL A 89 11.74 -1.07 -19.01
CA VAL A 89 12.12 -1.48 -17.65
C VAL A 89 13.48 -2.17 -17.64
N ARG A 90 13.80 -2.96 -18.67
CA ARG A 90 15.06 -3.73 -18.72
C ARG A 90 16.27 -2.88 -19.05
N PHE A 91 16.15 -1.97 -20.01
CA PHE A 91 17.30 -1.23 -20.57
C PHE A 91 17.38 0.23 -20.12
N PHE A 92 16.27 0.83 -19.67
CA PHE A 92 16.23 2.25 -19.31
C PHE A 92 15.72 2.49 -17.87
N PRO A 93 16.31 1.85 -16.84
CA PRO A 93 15.84 1.94 -15.46
C PRO A 93 15.88 3.36 -14.89
N ARG A 94 16.79 4.21 -15.38
CA ARG A 94 16.94 5.61 -14.94
C ARG A 94 15.73 6.50 -15.30
N VAL A 95 14.92 6.09 -16.28
CA VAL A 95 13.79 6.86 -16.81
C VAL A 95 12.45 6.32 -16.29
N LEU A 96 12.47 5.37 -15.34
CA LEU A 96 11.29 4.65 -14.86
C LEU A 96 10.13 5.53 -14.42
N ARG A 97 10.42 6.68 -13.80
CA ARG A 97 9.37 7.60 -13.34
C ARG A 97 8.57 8.18 -14.51
N ILE A 98 9.25 8.57 -15.60
CA ILE A 98 8.58 9.15 -16.79
C ILE A 98 7.87 8.05 -17.56
N THR A 99 8.52 6.89 -17.74
CA THR A 99 7.91 5.74 -18.43
C THR A 99 6.67 5.26 -17.70
N ASN A 100 6.63 5.31 -16.36
CA ASN A 100 5.47 4.91 -15.58
C ASN A 100 4.28 5.85 -15.77
N ILE A 101 4.50 7.17 -15.80
CA ILE A 101 3.43 8.15 -16.04
C ILE A 101 2.86 7.95 -17.45
N LEU A 102 3.74 7.90 -18.45
CA LEU A 102 3.34 7.71 -19.85
C LEU A 102 2.64 6.36 -20.07
N SER A 103 3.14 5.30 -19.42
CA SER A 103 2.52 3.98 -19.42
C SER A 103 1.07 4.04 -18.93
N SER A 104 0.78 4.75 -17.84
CA SER A 104 -0.58 4.82 -17.31
C SER A 104 -1.54 5.54 -18.26
N PHE A 105 -1.08 6.58 -18.97
CA PHE A 105 -1.88 7.22 -20.02
C PHE A 105 -2.17 6.26 -21.18
N ILE A 106 -1.15 5.52 -21.63
CA ILE A 106 -1.31 4.53 -22.71
C ILE A 106 -2.25 3.40 -22.28
N GLU A 107 -2.15 2.92 -21.03
CA GLU A 107 -3.04 1.89 -20.49
C GLU A 107 -4.50 2.35 -20.46
N ILE A 108 -4.77 3.59 -20.04
CA ILE A 108 -6.12 4.17 -20.10
C ILE A 108 -6.63 4.12 -21.55
N LEU A 109 -5.87 4.62 -22.51
CA LEU A 109 -6.26 4.63 -23.92
C LEU A 109 -6.51 3.22 -24.48
N LEU A 110 -5.63 2.27 -24.17
CA LEU A 110 -5.75 0.87 -24.61
C LEU A 110 -6.99 0.20 -24.03
N ILE A 111 -7.25 0.37 -22.74
CA ILE A 111 -8.42 -0.21 -22.06
C ILE A 111 -9.70 0.44 -22.60
N THR A 112 -9.69 1.76 -22.78
CA THR A 112 -10.80 2.49 -23.37
C THR A 112 -11.11 2.02 -24.80
N TYR A 113 -10.08 1.85 -25.64
CA TYR A 113 -10.23 1.32 -27.00
C TYR A 113 -10.72 -0.14 -27.01
N LEU A 114 -10.22 -0.97 -26.10
CA LEU A 114 -10.65 -2.36 -25.93
C LEU A 114 -12.13 -2.44 -25.53
N LEU A 115 -12.55 -1.60 -24.58
CA LEU A 115 -13.94 -1.49 -24.14
C LEU A 115 -14.85 -0.98 -25.26
N SER A 116 -14.42 0.00 -26.05
CA SER A 116 -15.24 0.53 -27.14
C SER A 116 -15.45 -0.48 -28.27
N THR A 117 -14.41 -1.24 -28.62
CA THR A 117 -14.45 -2.20 -29.72
C THR A 117 -15.11 -3.52 -29.34
N ALA A 118 -14.96 -3.96 -28.09
CA ALA A 118 -15.35 -5.30 -27.71
C ALA A 118 -16.25 -5.39 -26.47
N GLY A 119 -16.54 -4.28 -25.77
CA GLY A 119 -17.40 -4.27 -24.57
C GLY A 119 -18.80 -4.90 -24.79
N TRP A 120 -19.31 -4.84 -26.02
CA TRP A 120 -20.60 -5.39 -26.42
C TRP A 120 -20.58 -6.89 -26.76
N THR A 121 -19.40 -7.50 -26.85
CA THR A 121 -19.21 -8.89 -27.32
C THR A 121 -19.22 -9.93 -26.20
N GLY A 122 -19.34 -9.52 -24.93
CA GLY A 122 -19.37 -10.43 -23.77
C GLY A 122 -18.04 -11.10 -23.43
N ILE A 123 -16.94 -10.73 -24.10
CA ILE A 123 -15.59 -11.22 -23.80
C ILE A 123 -15.17 -10.73 -22.40
N PRO A 124 -14.55 -11.57 -21.55
CA PRO A 124 -14.19 -11.20 -20.18
C PRO A 124 -12.97 -10.26 -20.11
N PHE A 125 -13.17 -8.98 -20.43
CA PHE A 125 -12.15 -7.92 -20.36
C PHE A 125 -11.80 -7.48 -18.93
N TYR A 126 -12.51 -8.00 -17.93
CA TYR A 126 -12.25 -7.77 -16.51
C TYR A 126 -10.80 -8.03 -16.12
N LEU A 127 -10.10 -8.96 -16.79
CA LEU A 127 -8.71 -9.27 -16.48
C LEU A 127 -7.75 -8.11 -16.76
N TRP A 128 -7.89 -7.39 -17.88
CA TRP A 128 -7.09 -6.20 -18.18
C TRP A 128 -7.42 -5.03 -17.28
N TYR A 129 -8.71 -4.87 -16.96
CA TYR A 129 -9.14 -3.86 -16.01
C TYR A 129 -8.56 -4.14 -14.62
N ILE A 130 -8.76 -5.34 -14.07
CA ILE A 130 -8.22 -5.75 -12.76
C ILE A 130 -6.70 -5.59 -12.74
N PHE A 131 -6.02 -6.03 -13.80
CA PHE A 131 -4.58 -5.87 -13.91
C PHE A 131 -4.15 -4.39 -13.88
N TYR A 132 -4.82 -3.52 -14.63
CA TYR A 132 -4.56 -2.08 -14.60
C TYR A 132 -4.81 -1.48 -13.22
N VAL A 133 -5.95 -1.82 -12.59
CA VAL A 133 -6.26 -1.38 -11.22
C VAL A 133 -5.16 -1.78 -10.24
N VAL A 134 -4.76 -3.04 -10.27
CA VAL A 134 -3.70 -3.55 -9.39
C VAL A 134 -2.38 -2.85 -9.69
N THR A 135 -2.05 -2.62 -10.96
CA THR A 135 -0.79 -2.00 -11.39
C THR A 135 -0.72 -0.52 -10.99
N VAL A 136 -1.79 0.25 -11.19
CA VAL A 136 -1.85 1.66 -10.76
C VAL A 136 -1.87 1.77 -9.25
N ALA A 137 -2.65 0.94 -8.55
CA ALA A 137 -2.72 0.92 -7.10
C ALA A 137 -1.35 0.63 -6.48
N THR A 138 -0.62 -0.36 -7.00
CA THR A 138 0.72 -0.74 -6.50
C THR A 138 1.79 0.31 -6.79
N ARG A 139 1.70 1.06 -7.89
CA ARG A 139 2.68 2.09 -8.27
C ARG A 139 2.48 3.42 -7.56
N TYR A 140 1.24 3.84 -7.37
CA TYR A 140 0.93 5.22 -7.01
C TYR A 140 0.11 5.38 -5.71
N GLY A 141 -0.28 4.28 -5.08
CA GLY A 141 -1.11 4.29 -3.88
C GLY A 141 -2.60 4.49 -4.18
N SER A 142 -3.41 4.43 -3.14
CA SER A 142 -4.88 4.41 -3.20
C SER A 142 -5.47 5.64 -3.90
N LEU A 143 -5.06 6.84 -3.50
CA LEU A 143 -5.64 8.10 -3.99
C LEU A 143 -5.46 8.28 -5.51
N ARG A 144 -4.26 8.01 -6.03
CA ARG A 144 -3.97 8.13 -7.46
C ARG A 144 -4.59 6.99 -8.27
N SER A 145 -4.73 5.81 -7.68
CA SER A 145 -5.50 4.71 -8.25
C SER A 145 -6.95 5.11 -8.46
N ILE A 146 -7.60 5.69 -7.44
CA ILE A 146 -9.00 6.14 -7.49
C ILE A 146 -9.18 7.20 -8.58
N LEU A 147 -8.24 8.14 -8.73
CA LEU A 147 -8.32 9.17 -9.78
C LEU A 147 -8.16 8.60 -11.19
N ALA A 148 -7.16 7.74 -11.40
CA ALA A 148 -6.94 7.10 -12.71
C ALA A 148 -8.10 6.17 -13.09
N LEU A 149 -8.77 5.60 -12.09
CA LEU A 149 -9.95 4.77 -12.24
C LEU A 149 -11.20 5.60 -12.53
N GLY A 150 -11.41 6.68 -11.79
CA GLY A 150 -12.44 7.66 -12.09
C GLY A 150 -12.33 8.20 -13.51
N ALA A 151 -11.12 8.47 -13.99
CA ALA A 151 -10.89 8.87 -15.38
C ALA A 151 -11.29 7.77 -16.37
N SER A 152 -10.89 6.51 -16.14
CA SER A 152 -11.27 5.39 -17.02
C SER A 152 -12.78 5.12 -17.06
N VAL A 153 -13.44 5.24 -15.91
CA VAL A 153 -14.88 5.16 -15.71
C VAL A 153 -15.56 6.30 -16.50
N VAL A 154 -15.16 7.56 -16.28
CA VAL A 154 -15.72 8.71 -17.01
C VAL A 154 -15.51 8.59 -18.52
N SER A 155 -14.33 8.17 -18.98
CA SER A 155 -14.05 7.93 -20.40
C SER A 155 -14.95 6.83 -20.97
N PHE A 156 -15.19 5.76 -20.22
CA PHE A 156 -16.13 4.71 -20.62
C PHE A 156 -17.58 5.20 -20.65
N ALA A 157 -18.03 5.95 -19.64
CA ALA A 157 -19.37 6.55 -19.62
C ALA A 157 -19.59 7.50 -20.81
N LEU A 158 -18.58 8.28 -21.20
CA LEU A 158 -18.65 9.18 -22.35
C LEU A 158 -18.75 8.42 -23.67
N ILE A 159 -18.05 7.30 -23.81
CA ILE A 159 -18.10 6.45 -25.02
C ILE A 159 -19.40 5.65 -25.08
N ALA A 160 -19.82 5.08 -23.95
CA ALA A 160 -21.06 4.31 -23.85
C ALA A 160 -22.31 5.21 -23.94
N GLY A 161 -22.22 6.46 -23.49
CA GLY A 161 -23.29 7.46 -23.55
C GLY A 161 -23.37 8.26 -24.85
N ALA A 162 -22.55 7.92 -25.86
CA ALA A 162 -22.65 8.49 -27.19
C ALA A 162 -24.04 8.18 -27.81
N PRO A 163 -24.59 9.06 -28.67
CA PRO A 163 -26.04 9.19 -28.93
C PRO A 163 -26.72 8.02 -29.67
N GLN A 164 -26.05 6.89 -29.86
CA GLN A 164 -26.59 5.71 -30.54
C GLN A 164 -27.09 4.60 -29.60
N ASN A 165 -26.85 4.68 -28.29
CA ASN A 165 -27.25 3.63 -27.35
C ASN A 165 -28.57 3.97 -26.64
N THR A 166 -29.54 3.07 -26.76
CA THR A 166 -30.87 3.17 -26.16
C THR A 166 -30.82 3.16 -24.63
N ALA A 167 -31.78 3.85 -24.00
CA ALA A 167 -31.90 3.98 -22.53
C ALA A 167 -31.95 2.66 -21.75
N SER A 168 -32.21 1.52 -22.41
CA SER A 168 -32.20 0.17 -21.81
C SER A 168 -30.80 -0.32 -21.42
N ASP A 169 -29.73 0.18 -22.04
CA ASP A 169 -28.34 -0.26 -21.78
C ASP A 169 -27.67 0.49 -20.63
N LEU A 170 -28.34 1.52 -20.08
CA LEU A 170 -27.77 2.41 -19.08
C LEU A 170 -27.61 1.72 -17.72
N VAL A 171 -28.52 0.83 -17.35
CA VAL A 171 -28.51 0.09 -16.07
C VAL A 171 -27.33 -0.89 -15.97
N PRO A 172 -27.09 -1.80 -16.94
CA PRO A 172 -25.93 -2.69 -16.88
C PRO A 172 -24.59 -1.93 -16.97
N VAL A 173 -24.55 -0.82 -17.73
CA VAL A 173 -23.37 0.07 -17.79
C VAL A 173 -23.08 0.69 -16.42
N LEU A 174 -24.09 1.23 -15.73
CA LEU A 174 -23.92 1.79 -14.39
C LEU A 174 -23.54 0.73 -13.35
N GLY A 175 -24.14 -0.47 -13.43
CA GLY A 175 -23.81 -1.58 -12.53
C GLY A 175 -22.37 -2.06 -12.69
N PHE A 176 -21.90 -2.22 -13.93
CA PHE A 176 -20.52 -2.54 -14.25
C PHE A 176 -19.56 -1.46 -13.72
N MET A 177 -19.88 -0.19 -13.95
CA MET A 177 -19.09 0.95 -13.49
C MET A 177 -19.00 1.05 -11.97
N GLY A 178 -20.09 0.77 -11.26
CA GLY A 178 -20.11 0.67 -9.80
C GLY A 178 -19.22 -0.47 -9.29
N PHE A 179 -19.30 -1.65 -9.90
CA PHE A 179 -18.45 -2.80 -9.55
C PHE A 179 -16.96 -2.49 -9.76
N LEU A 180 -16.64 -1.89 -10.90
CA LEU A 180 -15.30 -1.43 -11.27
C LEU A 180 -14.74 -0.42 -10.26
N LEU A 181 -15.57 0.50 -9.76
CA LEU A 181 -15.20 1.47 -8.72
C LEU A 181 -14.98 0.80 -7.34
N VAL A 182 -15.80 -0.18 -6.97
CA VAL A 182 -15.62 -0.92 -5.70
C VAL A 182 -14.30 -1.71 -5.71
N LEU A 183 -14.00 -2.40 -6.80
CA LEU A 183 -12.71 -3.09 -6.97
C LEU A 183 -11.52 -2.12 -6.87
N ALA A 184 -11.65 -0.95 -7.51
CA ALA A 184 -10.65 0.11 -7.43
C ALA A 184 -10.36 0.54 -5.98
N LEU A 185 -11.41 0.75 -5.18
CA LEU A 185 -11.29 1.13 -3.79
C LEU A 185 -10.65 0.02 -2.94
N MET A 186 -11.08 -1.23 -3.12
CA MET A 186 -10.53 -2.37 -2.39
C MET A 186 -9.03 -2.55 -2.66
N PHE A 187 -8.63 -2.59 -3.93
CA PHE A 187 -7.23 -2.74 -4.30
C PHE A 187 -6.40 -1.52 -3.93
N GLY A 188 -6.96 -0.32 -4.01
CA GLY A 188 -6.32 0.91 -3.53
C GLY A 188 -5.97 0.81 -2.05
N GLN A 189 -6.94 0.44 -1.20
CA GLN A 189 -6.72 0.29 0.25
C GLN A 189 -5.72 -0.82 0.60
N ILE A 190 -5.82 -1.98 -0.07
CA ILE A 190 -4.88 -3.08 0.14
C ILE A 190 -3.46 -2.65 -0.24
N SER A 191 -3.30 -1.96 -1.37
CA SER A 191 -2.00 -1.47 -1.83
C SER A 191 -1.40 -0.45 -0.85
N GLU A 192 -2.19 0.48 -0.34
CA GLU A 192 -1.71 1.47 0.63
C GLU A 192 -1.23 0.81 1.92
N LYS A 193 -1.95 -0.21 2.42
CA LYS A 193 -1.49 -1.03 3.55
C LYS A 193 -0.17 -1.73 3.24
N GLN A 194 -0.01 -2.28 2.03
CA GLN A 194 1.22 -2.95 1.60
C GLN A 194 2.39 -1.98 1.45
N LEU A 195 2.18 -0.79 0.89
CA LEU A 195 3.21 0.24 0.75
C LEU A 195 3.66 0.75 2.13
N ASN A 196 2.72 1.02 3.03
CA ASN A 196 3.03 1.41 4.40
C ASN A 196 3.77 0.31 5.16
N TYR A 197 3.38 -0.95 4.95
CA TYR A 197 4.07 -2.11 5.53
C TYR A 197 5.50 -2.25 5.00
N ARG A 198 5.71 -2.12 3.68
CA ARG A 198 7.05 -2.15 3.08
C ARG A 198 7.93 -1.00 3.55
N ALA A 199 7.38 0.22 3.63
CA ALA A 199 8.08 1.37 4.18
C ALA A 199 8.51 1.12 5.64
N SER A 200 7.61 0.55 6.45
CA SER A 200 7.92 0.15 7.83
C SER A 200 9.00 -0.92 7.90
N LEU A 201 8.93 -1.96 7.06
CA LEU A 201 9.95 -3.01 6.98
C LEU A 201 11.31 -2.47 6.55
N ALA A 202 11.35 -1.55 5.60
CA ALA A 202 12.60 -0.92 5.15
C ALA A 202 13.27 -0.17 6.31
N VAL A 203 12.50 0.62 7.07
CA VAL A 203 12.99 1.31 8.28
C VAL A 203 13.49 0.32 9.32
N VAL A 204 12.76 -0.77 9.57
CA VAL A 204 13.17 -1.80 10.54
C VAL A 204 14.43 -2.53 10.09
N ASN A 205 14.58 -2.83 8.79
CA ASN A 205 15.76 -3.48 8.24
C ASN A 205 16.99 -2.57 8.28
N GLU A 206 16.82 -1.28 7.97
CA GLU A 206 17.88 -0.28 8.12
C GLU A 206 18.31 -0.18 9.59
N PHE A 207 17.35 -0.04 10.50
CA PHE A 207 17.61 -0.02 11.93
C PHE A 207 18.31 -1.29 12.42
N ARG A 208 17.89 -2.47 11.94
CA ARG A 208 18.56 -3.74 12.25
C ARG A 208 20.01 -3.76 11.76
N ALA A 209 20.26 -3.26 10.55
CA ALA A 209 21.62 -3.20 10.01
C ALA A 209 22.52 -2.26 10.81
N GLU A 210 21.98 -1.12 11.27
CA GLU A 210 22.68 -0.19 12.17
C GLU A 210 22.97 -0.83 13.53
N LEU A 211 21.99 -1.53 14.12
CA LEU A 211 22.17 -2.25 15.38
C LEU A 211 23.21 -3.38 15.30
N ALA A 212 23.33 -4.05 14.16
CA ALA A 212 24.31 -5.14 13.98
C ALA A 212 25.77 -4.67 14.11
N GLY A 213 26.03 -3.36 13.94
CA GLY A 213 27.35 -2.76 14.14
C GLY A 213 27.63 -2.33 15.59
N MET A 214 26.65 -2.44 16.50
CA MET A 214 26.77 -1.97 17.88
C MET A 214 27.10 -3.12 18.82
N ILE A 215 28.09 -2.91 19.69
CA ILE A 215 28.64 -3.96 20.56
C ILE A 215 28.07 -3.86 21.98
N THR A 216 27.71 -2.66 22.44
CA THR A 216 27.24 -2.46 23.82
C THR A 216 25.71 -2.27 23.90
N PRO A 217 25.04 -2.81 24.93
CA PRO A 217 23.61 -2.60 25.15
C PRO A 217 23.21 -1.14 25.32
N LYS A 218 24.12 -0.31 25.85
CA LYS A 218 23.91 1.13 26.01
C LYS A 218 23.83 1.83 24.65
N ASP A 219 24.78 1.57 23.76
CA ASP A 219 24.79 2.17 22.43
C ASP A 219 23.54 1.77 21.63
N ILE A 220 23.10 0.51 21.79
CA ILE A 220 21.86 -0.01 21.19
C ILE A 220 20.64 0.77 21.69
N ILE A 221 20.54 1.03 23.00
CA ILE A 221 19.41 1.78 23.58
C ILE A 221 19.45 3.25 23.19
N ASP A 222 20.62 3.89 23.30
CA ASP A 222 20.77 5.29 22.92
C ASP A 222 20.43 5.50 21.44
N HIS A 223 20.86 4.58 20.56
CA HIS A 223 20.50 4.61 19.15
C HIS A 223 19.02 4.32 18.88
N LEU A 224 18.42 3.40 19.64
CA LEU A 224 16.99 3.10 19.58
C LEU A 224 16.18 4.34 19.95
N LEU A 225 16.49 4.98 21.08
CA LEU A 225 15.80 6.19 21.55
C LEU A 225 15.92 7.32 20.53
N LEU A 226 17.12 7.55 20.01
CA LEU A 226 17.37 8.56 18.99
C LEU A 226 16.58 8.29 17.70
N SER A 227 16.53 7.03 17.26
CA SER A 227 15.78 6.61 16.06
C SER A 227 14.27 6.75 16.27
N VAL A 228 13.75 6.31 17.41
CA VAL A 228 12.34 6.48 17.78
C VAL A 228 11.98 7.98 17.86
N GLY A 229 12.87 8.80 18.42
CA GLY A 229 12.70 10.25 18.53
C GLY A 229 12.55 10.92 17.17
N LYS A 230 13.39 10.53 16.21
CA LYS A 230 13.33 10.99 14.82
C LYS A 230 12.09 10.49 14.09
N LEU A 231 11.79 9.20 14.19
CA LEU A 231 10.66 8.56 13.49
C LEU A 231 9.30 9.11 13.93
N LEU A 232 9.13 9.28 15.24
CA LEU A 232 7.88 9.80 15.81
C LEU A 232 7.85 11.34 15.87
N ASN A 233 8.96 12.00 15.51
CA ASN A 233 9.14 13.45 15.65
C ASN A 233 8.71 13.93 17.05
N VAL A 234 9.30 13.33 18.09
CA VAL A 234 9.02 13.67 19.49
C VAL A 234 10.16 14.44 20.14
N GLU A 235 9.88 15.24 21.15
CA GLU A 235 10.90 16.03 21.86
C GLU A 235 11.77 15.18 22.77
N GLN A 236 11.17 14.20 23.43
CA GLN A 236 11.84 13.36 24.40
C GLN A 236 11.54 11.90 24.14
N THR A 237 12.57 11.08 24.23
CA THR A 237 12.46 9.63 24.25
C THR A 237 13.26 9.10 25.42
N PHE A 238 12.73 8.10 26.10
CA PHE A 238 13.41 7.52 27.24
C PHE A 238 13.12 6.04 27.40
N PHE A 239 14.05 5.36 28.06
CA PHE A 239 13.97 3.93 28.33
C PHE A 239 13.95 3.68 29.84
N LEU A 240 13.09 2.76 30.27
CA LEU A 240 13.03 2.26 31.65
C LEU A 240 13.26 0.74 31.65
N PRO A 241 14.33 0.21 32.28
CA PRO A 241 14.53 -1.23 32.40
C PRO A 241 13.46 -1.93 33.25
N ALA A 242 13.19 -3.19 32.91
CA ALA A 242 12.17 -4.07 33.50
C ALA A 242 12.44 -4.47 34.96
N ARG A 243 13.70 -4.56 35.39
CA ARG A 243 14.08 -4.94 36.76
C ARG A 243 14.99 -3.91 37.40
N ARG A 244 14.75 -3.60 38.69
CA ARG A 244 15.78 -3.04 39.58
C ARG A 244 16.83 -4.12 39.84
N GLY A 245 18.09 -3.75 39.95
CA GLY A 245 19.09 -4.52 40.69
C GLY A 245 18.63 -4.71 42.14
N SER A 246 19.18 -5.72 42.81
CA SER A 246 18.81 -6.14 44.18
C SER A 246 18.83 -5.00 45.21
N ASP A 247 19.57 -3.94 44.94
CA ASP A 247 19.84 -2.85 45.88
C ASP A 247 18.95 -1.62 45.62
N GLY A 248 17.92 -1.76 44.78
CA GLY A 248 17.14 -0.63 44.26
C GLY A 248 17.90 0.20 43.21
N SER A 249 19.15 -0.14 42.92
CA SER A 249 19.94 0.37 41.81
C SER A 249 19.43 -0.19 40.48
N GLU A 250 19.70 0.46 39.36
CA GLU A 250 19.34 -0.09 38.04
C GLU A 250 20.17 -1.35 37.76
N ALA A 251 19.56 -2.41 37.24
CA ALA A 251 20.22 -3.70 37.03
C ALA A 251 21.58 -3.54 36.31
N PRO A 252 22.63 -4.29 36.71
CA PRO A 252 23.96 -4.13 36.14
C PRO A 252 23.92 -4.41 34.62
N GLY A 253 24.05 -3.35 33.83
CA GLY A 253 24.14 -3.40 32.37
C GLY A 253 23.09 -2.59 31.61
N LEU A 254 21.93 -2.30 32.20
CA LEU A 254 20.83 -1.55 31.55
C LEU A 254 20.37 -0.43 32.48
N ARG A 255 20.85 0.78 32.18
CA ARG A 255 20.43 1.99 32.89
C ARG A 255 19.27 2.64 32.17
N SER A 256 18.43 3.35 32.93
CA SER A 256 17.45 4.22 32.31
C SER A 256 18.18 5.31 31.51
N ALA A 257 17.59 5.68 30.37
CA ALA A 257 18.24 6.58 29.42
C ALA A 257 17.24 7.61 28.90
N GLY A 258 17.69 8.84 28.63
CA GLY A 258 16.92 9.86 27.90
C GLY A 258 15.89 10.69 28.68
N ALA A 259 15.58 10.38 29.94
CA ALA A 259 14.63 11.14 30.77
C ALA A 259 15.26 11.79 32.01
N ASN A 260 14.62 12.87 32.48
CA ASN A 260 14.91 13.47 33.79
C ASN A 260 14.44 12.54 34.91
N SER A 261 15.11 12.58 36.07
CA SER A 261 14.84 11.73 37.24
C SER A 261 13.37 11.78 37.69
N ALA A 262 12.72 12.95 37.58
CA ALA A 262 11.31 13.12 37.90
C ALA A 262 10.37 12.32 36.98
N LEU A 263 10.65 12.25 35.68
CA LEU A 263 9.87 11.45 34.72
C LEU A 263 10.03 9.96 35.02
N MET A 264 11.27 9.53 35.25
CA MET A 264 11.60 8.13 35.53
C MET A 264 10.97 7.63 36.82
N ALA A 265 11.02 8.41 37.91
CA ALA A 265 10.35 8.07 39.16
C ALA A 265 8.83 7.95 38.96
N THR A 266 8.24 8.88 38.21
CA THR A 266 6.79 8.92 37.98
C THR A 266 6.29 7.68 37.24
N PHE A 267 6.92 7.30 36.12
CA PHE A 267 6.51 6.13 35.34
C PHE A 267 6.97 4.78 35.93
N ARG A 268 7.63 4.79 37.09
CA ARG A 268 7.97 3.58 37.84
C ARG A 268 7.08 3.34 39.06
N GLU A 269 6.72 4.41 39.77
CA GLU A 269 6.05 4.26 41.08
C GLU A 269 4.61 4.79 41.06
N GLY A 270 4.31 5.76 40.19
CA GLY A 270 3.02 6.46 40.15
C GLY A 270 2.41 6.54 38.76
N GLY A 271 2.82 5.68 37.82
CA GLY A 271 2.42 5.76 36.42
C GLY A 271 1.02 5.22 36.12
N GLY A 272 0.40 4.47 37.05
CA GLY A 272 -0.78 3.68 36.74
C GLY A 272 -0.50 2.71 35.60
N GLU A 273 -1.40 2.65 34.61
CA GLU A 273 -1.23 1.83 33.38
C GLU A 273 0.02 2.19 32.56
N TRP A 274 0.59 3.38 32.76
CA TRP A 274 1.83 3.80 32.11
C TRP A 274 3.09 3.31 32.84
N ASN A 275 2.93 2.55 33.93
CA ASN A 275 4.03 1.92 34.62
C ASN A 275 4.73 0.92 33.71
N VAL A 276 6.07 0.95 33.69
CA VAL A 276 6.89 0.00 32.93
C VAL A 276 6.51 -1.45 33.22
N GLU A 277 6.20 -1.79 34.46
CA GLU A 277 5.82 -3.15 34.85
C GLU A 277 4.48 -3.56 34.22
N GLN A 278 3.48 -2.68 34.23
CA GLN A 278 2.17 -2.94 33.64
C GLN A 278 2.23 -2.98 32.11
N ILE A 279 3.04 -2.12 31.47
CA ILE A 279 3.23 -2.15 30.01
C ILE A 279 3.89 -3.47 29.58
N LEU A 280 4.86 -3.95 30.36
CA LEU A 280 5.52 -5.23 30.11
C LEU A 280 4.60 -6.42 30.36
N GLU A 281 3.78 -6.40 31.40
CA GLU A 281 2.80 -7.45 31.71
C GLU A 281 1.70 -7.54 30.63
N GLN A 282 1.23 -6.40 30.14
CA GLN A 282 0.18 -6.36 29.12
C GLN A 282 0.70 -6.62 27.70
N GLU A 283 2.01 -6.57 27.49
CA GLU A 283 2.69 -6.71 26.19
C GLU A 283 2.08 -5.86 25.07
N ARG A 284 1.50 -4.71 25.41
CA ARG A 284 0.77 -3.84 24.47
C ARG A 284 1.32 -2.43 24.48
N PRO A 285 1.47 -1.79 23.31
CA PRO A 285 1.82 -0.38 23.24
C PRO A 285 0.63 0.48 23.69
N LEU A 286 0.93 1.55 24.42
CA LEU A 286 -0.01 2.56 24.88
C LEU A 286 0.27 3.88 24.16
N VAL A 287 -0.76 4.54 23.65
CA VAL A 287 -0.64 5.84 22.97
C VAL A 287 -1.73 6.77 23.47
N SER A 288 -1.35 7.97 23.88
CA SER A 288 -2.27 9.05 24.22
C SER A 288 -1.85 10.35 23.56
N ASN A 289 -2.76 10.86 22.73
CA ASN A 289 -2.63 12.13 22.00
C ASN A 289 -3.23 13.31 22.78
N SER A 290 -3.82 13.06 23.94
CA SER A 290 -4.40 14.09 24.81
C SER A 290 -4.50 13.56 26.23
N LEU A 291 -3.39 13.64 26.95
CA LEU A 291 -3.28 13.16 28.33
C LEU A 291 -4.25 13.88 29.30
N SER A 292 -4.84 15.01 28.89
CA SER A 292 -5.81 15.75 29.70
C SER A 292 -7.27 15.31 29.52
N VAL A 293 -7.62 14.58 28.46
CA VAL A 293 -9.03 14.32 28.09
C VAL A 293 -9.39 12.83 28.14
N TYR A 294 -8.47 11.90 27.88
CA TYR A 294 -8.75 10.45 27.85
C TYR A 294 -7.63 9.62 28.52
N HIS A 295 -7.93 9.06 29.72
CA HIS A 295 -7.27 7.95 30.46
C HIS A 295 -5.73 7.94 30.66
N PRO A 296 -5.17 7.14 31.59
CA PRO A 296 -5.39 7.00 33.04
C PRO A 296 -4.07 7.33 33.78
N LEU A 297 -3.39 8.41 33.41
CA LEU A 297 -2.35 8.95 34.30
C LEU A 297 -3.03 9.45 35.59
N PRO A 298 -2.49 9.17 36.78
CA PRO A 298 -3.01 9.73 38.01
C PRO A 298 -3.14 11.25 37.92
N LYS A 299 -4.25 11.78 38.43
CA LYS A 299 -4.66 13.18 38.25
C LYS A 299 -3.52 14.14 38.60
N GLY A 300 -3.20 15.05 37.67
CA GLY A 300 -2.19 16.10 37.87
C GLY A 300 -0.76 15.75 37.45
N ILE A 301 -0.46 14.49 37.12
CA ILE A 301 0.89 14.08 36.68
C ILE A 301 1.24 14.65 35.31
N ALA A 302 0.33 14.54 34.33
CA ALA A 302 0.57 15.08 32.99
C ALA A 302 0.80 16.60 32.99
N SER A 303 0.08 17.34 33.86
CA SER A 303 0.27 18.79 34.02
C SER A 303 1.57 19.15 34.74
N ARG A 304 1.98 18.36 35.75
CA ARG A 304 3.25 18.57 36.48
C ARG A 304 4.46 18.30 35.59
N LEU A 305 4.37 17.29 34.73
CA LEU A 305 5.44 16.91 33.80
C LEU A 305 5.39 17.70 32.49
N GLY A 306 4.40 18.58 32.32
CA GLY A 306 4.27 19.42 31.12
C GLY A 306 4.01 18.63 29.83
N LEU A 307 3.50 17.39 29.91
CA LEU A 307 3.33 16.51 28.76
C LEU A 307 1.99 16.76 28.06
N ARG A 308 2.01 16.68 26.73
CA ARG A 308 0.83 16.79 25.87
C ARG A 308 0.46 15.42 25.29
N ASN A 309 1.44 14.77 24.69
CA ASN A 309 1.30 13.46 24.06
C ASN A 309 2.34 12.50 24.67
N LEU A 310 1.96 11.24 24.81
CA LEU A 310 2.83 10.19 25.31
C LEU A 310 2.50 8.87 24.59
N ALA A 311 3.55 8.18 24.17
CA ALA A 311 3.48 6.81 23.72
C ALA A 311 4.47 5.98 24.53
N ALA A 312 4.10 4.74 24.82
CA ALA A 312 4.95 3.78 25.49
C ALA A 312 4.80 2.40 24.82
N ALA A 313 5.89 1.67 24.68
CA ALA A 313 5.90 0.33 24.09
C ALA A 313 6.81 -0.60 24.90
N PRO A 314 6.41 -1.87 25.12
CA PRO A 314 7.26 -2.86 25.76
C PRO A 314 8.41 -3.23 24.82
N LEU A 315 9.63 -3.28 25.36
CA LEU A 315 10.81 -3.82 24.71
C LEU A 315 11.03 -5.25 25.22
N ILE A 316 10.74 -6.21 24.34
CA ILE A 316 10.88 -7.65 24.61
C ILE A 316 11.92 -8.21 23.65
N VAL A 317 12.92 -8.92 24.17
CA VAL A 317 13.98 -9.53 23.37
C VAL A 317 13.90 -11.04 23.53
N ARG A 318 13.60 -11.75 22.43
CA ARG A 318 13.46 -13.22 22.41
C ARG A 318 12.50 -13.76 23.48
N GLY A 319 11.40 -13.04 23.73
CA GLY A 319 10.40 -13.40 24.74
C GLY A 319 10.75 -12.99 26.17
N ALA A 320 11.91 -12.36 26.42
CA ALA A 320 12.27 -11.83 27.72
C ALA A 320 11.97 -10.31 27.79
N PRO A 321 11.21 -9.83 28.79
CA PRO A 321 10.95 -8.40 28.95
C PRO A 321 12.22 -7.67 29.39
N VAL A 322 12.65 -6.68 28.60
CA VAL A 322 13.88 -5.89 28.83
C VAL A 322 13.56 -4.55 29.47
N GLY A 323 12.46 -3.90 29.06
CA GLY A 323 12.02 -2.62 29.62
C GLY A 323 10.91 -1.97 28.80
N GLY A 324 10.59 -0.71 29.11
CA GLY A 324 9.65 0.11 28.36
C GLY A 324 10.36 1.25 27.64
N VAL A 325 9.99 1.48 26.38
CA VAL A 325 10.44 2.64 25.60
C VAL A 325 9.29 3.65 25.56
N TYR A 326 9.60 4.89 25.89
CA TYR A 326 8.65 5.98 25.97
C TYR A 326 9.04 7.10 25.00
N ALA A 327 8.03 7.75 24.43
CA ALA A 327 8.15 8.86 23.51
C ALA A 327 7.14 9.94 23.91
N ALA A 328 7.61 11.15 24.17
CA ALA A 328 6.82 12.21 24.77
C ALA A 328 7.04 13.56 24.10
N ASN A 329 5.96 14.35 24.03
CA ASN A 329 6.00 15.76 23.62
C ASN A 329 5.55 16.65 24.76
N GLY A 330 6.29 17.72 25.01
CA GLY A 330 5.89 18.80 25.90
C GLY A 330 4.74 19.63 25.33
N ARG A 331 4.12 20.43 26.20
CA ARG A 331 3.03 21.34 25.83
C ARG A 331 3.44 22.48 24.91
N GLU A 332 4.73 22.83 24.87
CA GLU A 332 5.25 23.96 24.10
C GLU A 332 5.45 23.66 22.60
N LYS A 333 5.48 22.37 22.19
CA LYS A 333 5.53 22.00 20.78
C LYS A 333 4.22 22.39 20.08
N ARG A 334 4.25 23.47 19.32
CA ARG A 334 3.24 23.72 18.27
C ARG A 334 3.43 22.66 17.18
N LEU A 335 2.35 21.97 16.85
CA LEU A 335 2.29 21.11 15.67
C LEU A 335 2.45 22.03 14.47
N ASN A 336 3.60 21.98 13.80
CA ASN A 336 3.81 22.59 12.50
C ASN A 336 3.40 21.60 11.41
#